data_AF-A0A239PSZ3-F1
#
_entry.id   AF-A0A239PSZ3-F1
#
_cell.length_a   1.000
_cell.length_b   1.000
_cell.length_c   1.000
_cell.angle_alpha   90.00
_cell.angle_beta   90.00
_cell.angle_gamma   90.00
#
_symmetry.space_group_name_H-M   'P 1'
#
loop_
_entity.id
_entity.type
_entity.pdbx_description
1 polymer ?
#
loop_
_entity_poly.entity_id
_entity_poly.type
_entity_poly.pdbx_seq_one_letter_code
_entity_poly.pdbx_strand_id
1 'polypeptide(L)'
;MIFNLNAANAYTVARQAVAPSHAASSPTVERLGSAAEEFAAQMAQVDAVSTGAMTGQIETHQLVQTIAEAELAMETVVAIRDKVVEAYQDILRMQV
;
A
#
# COMPACT_ATOMS: atom_id res chain seq x y z
N MET A 1 -38.00 22.93 -27.92
CA MET A 1 -37.97 21.56 -27.35
C MET A 1 -36.64 20.87 -27.68
N ILE A 2 -35.46 21.36 -27.22
CA ILE A 2 -34.13 20.91 -27.73
C ILE A 2 -33.03 20.69 -26.65
N PHE A 3 -33.32 20.76 -25.33
CA PHE A 3 -32.24 20.66 -24.31
C PHE A 3 -31.93 19.23 -23.79
N ASN A 4 -32.69 18.21 -24.18
CA ASN A 4 -32.55 16.85 -23.58
C ASN A 4 -31.43 15.99 -24.20
N LEU A 5 -30.94 16.28 -25.41
CA LEU A 5 -29.89 15.46 -26.04
C LEU A 5 -28.48 15.75 -25.49
N ASN A 6 -28.26 16.94 -24.92
CA ASN A 6 -26.94 17.32 -24.40
C ASN A 6 -26.70 16.72 -23.01
N ALA A 7 -27.75 16.69 -22.17
CA ALA A 7 -27.69 16.08 -20.85
C ALA A 7 -27.42 14.57 -20.89
N ALA A 8 -28.04 13.85 -21.84
CA ALA A 8 -27.81 12.42 -22.02
C ALA A 8 -26.35 12.11 -22.42
N ASN A 9 -25.76 12.92 -23.30
CA ASN A 9 -24.34 12.78 -23.68
C ASN A 9 -23.39 13.20 -22.57
N ALA A 10 -23.71 14.25 -21.81
CA ALA A 10 -22.93 14.65 -20.65
C ALA A 10 -22.93 13.54 -19.57
N TYR A 11 -24.07 12.88 -19.37
CA TYR A 11 -24.22 11.79 -18.42
C TYR A 11 -23.42 10.55 -18.84
N THR A 12 -23.39 10.21 -20.14
CA THR A 12 -22.61 9.05 -20.63
C THR A 12 -21.10 9.29 -20.52
N VAL A 13 -20.64 10.51 -20.81
CA VAL A 13 -19.22 10.90 -20.65
C VAL A 13 -18.83 10.91 -19.17
N ALA A 14 -19.66 11.49 -18.30
CA ALA A 14 -19.41 11.48 -16.86
C ALA A 14 -19.39 10.05 -16.28
N ARG A 15 -20.28 9.17 -16.77
CA ARG A 15 -20.32 7.76 -16.36
C ARG A 15 -19.08 6.98 -16.78
N GLN A 16 -18.45 7.30 -17.91
CA GLN A 16 -17.20 6.67 -18.33
C GLN A 16 -16.00 7.17 -17.51
N ALA A 17 -16.01 8.43 -17.08
CA ALA A 17 -15.00 8.98 -16.18
C ALA A 17 -15.11 8.47 -14.74
N VAL A 18 -16.33 8.08 -14.31
CA VAL A 18 -16.63 7.54 -12.97
C VAL A 18 -16.77 6.02 -12.98
N ALA A 19 -16.76 5.37 -14.15
CA ALA A 19 -16.74 3.92 -14.23
C ALA A 19 -15.50 3.45 -13.46
N PRO A 20 -15.66 2.64 -12.40
CA PRO A 20 -14.52 2.07 -11.71
C PRO A 20 -13.79 1.28 -12.78
N SER A 21 -12.65 1.82 -13.21
CA SER A 21 -11.69 1.11 -14.04
C SER A 21 -11.47 -0.19 -13.30
N HIS A 22 -12.05 -1.27 -13.82
CA HIS A 22 -11.82 -2.59 -13.29
C HIS A 22 -10.32 -2.70 -13.25
N ALA A 23 -9.79 -2.84 -12.04
CA ALA A 23 -8.41 -3.18 -11.81
C ALA A 23 -8.18 -4.55 -12.44
N ALA A 24 -8.03 -4.57 -13.76
CA ALA A 24 -7.34 -5.61 -14.47
C ALA A 24 -5.95 -5.58 -13.88
N SER A 25 -5.71 -6.48 -12.91
CA SER A 25 -4.40 -6.88 -12.38
C SER A 25 -3.32 -5.86 -12.75
N SER A 26 -3.39 -4.70 -12.09
CA SER A 26 -2.52 -3.60 -12.48
C SER A 26 -1.12 -4.07 -12.12
N PRO A 27 -0.10 -3.92 -12.98
CA PRO A 27 1.28 -4.35 -12.67
C PRO A 27 1.82 -3.72 -11.38
N THR A 28 1.17 -2.69 -10.86
CA THR A 28 1.40 -2.13 -9.52
C THR A 28 0.90 -3.04 -8.39
N VAL A 29 -0.26 -3.69 -8.51
CA VAL A 29 -0.80 -4.61 -7.50
C VAL A 29 0.06 -5.87 -7.39
N GLU A 30 0.52 -6.39 -8.53
CA GLU A 30 1.44 -7.54 -8.57
C GLU A 30 2.80 -7.20 -7.93
N ARG A 31 3.35 -6.01 -8.22
CA ARG A 31 4.57 -5.51 -7.56
C ARG A 31 4.39 -5.27 -6.06
N LEU A 32 3.20 -4.84 -5.62
CA LEU A 32 2.89 -4.74 -4.20
C LEU A 32 2.86 -6.13 -3.54
N GLY A 33 2.29 -7.13 -4.22
CA GLY A 33 2.28 -8.51 -3.76
C GLY A 33 3.69 -9.07 -3.56
N SER A 34 4.57 -8.93 -4.57
CA SER A 34 5.96 -9.37 -4.47
C SER A 34 6.74 -8.61 -3.39
N ALA A 35 6.53 -7.30 -3.26
CA ALA A 35 7.16 -6.51 -2.20
C ALA A 35 6.70 -6.93 -0.79
N ALA A 36 5.43 -7.35 -0.64
CA ALA A 36 4.93 -7.87 0.62
C ALA A 36 5.54 -9.23 0.97
N GLU A 37 5.75 -10.11 -0.02
CA GLU A 37 6.44 -11.39 0.17
C GLU A 37 7.91 -11.19 0.55
N GLU A 38 8.62 -10.28 -0.12
CA GLU A 38 10.00 -9.90 0.21
C GLU A 38 10.10 -9.30 1.63
N PHE A 39 9.16 -8.44 2.00
CA PHE A 39 9.08 -7.90 3.35
C PHE A 39 8.86 -8.99 4.41
N ALA A 40 7.97 -9.95 4.15
CA ALA A 40 7.75 -11.07 5.04
C ALA A 40 9.00 -11.94 5.22
N ALA A 41 9.74 -12.19 4.13
CA ALA A 41 11.02 -12.89 4.17
C ALA A 41 12.08 -12.12 4.99
N GLN A 42 12.14 -10.79 4.80
CA GLN A 42 13.06 -9.93 5.55
C GLN A 42 12.72 -9.91 7.05
N MET A 43 11.44 -9.93 7.40
CA MET A 43 10.98 -9.98 8.79
C MET A 43 11.36 -11.30 9.47
N ALA A 44 11.25 -12.43 8.78
CA ALA A 44 11.70 -13.72 9.28
C ALA A 44 13.22 -13.75 9.55
N GLN A 45 14.01 -13.09 8.70
CA GLN A 45 15.45 -12.94 8.91
C GLN A 45 15.77 -12.08 10.15
N VAL A 46 15.01 -10.99 10.36
CA VAL A 46 15.13 -10.14 11.54
C VAL A 46 14.80 -10.90 12.82
N ASP A 47 13.79 -11.78 12.81
CA ASP A 47 13.46 -12.63 13.96
C ASP A 47 14.58 -13.61 14.31
N ALA A 48 15.22 -14.23 13.30
CA ALA A 48 16.36 -15.12 13.51
C ALA A 48 17.55 -14.36 14.14
N VAL A 49 17.85 -13.17 13.64
CA VAL A 49 18.92 -12.29 14.17
C VAL A 49 18.56 -11.81 15.58
N SER A 50 17.33 -11.39 15.84
CA SER A 50 16.89 -10.94 17.16
C SER A 50 16.98 -12.07 18.19
N THR A 51 16.63 -13.30 17.78
CA THR A 51 16.80 -14.50 18.61
C THR A 51 18.27 -14.75 18.93
N GLY A 52 19.16 -14.64 17.94
CA GLY A 52 20.61 -14.76 18.14
C GLY A 52 21.22 -13.66 19.00
N ALA A 53 20.70 -12.43 18.93
CA ALA A 53 21.10 -11.34 19.79
C ALA A 53 20.64 -11.56 21.24
N MET A 54 19.41 -12.05 21.44
CA MET A 54 18.89 -12.40 22.76
C MET A 54 19.65 -13.55 23.43
N THR A 55 20.22 -14.48 22.66
CA THR A 55 21.08 -15.56 23.17
C THR A 55 22.53 -15.13 23.39
N GLY A 56 22.87 -13.85 23.13
CA GLY A 56 24.22 -13.31 23.25
C GLY A 56 25.19 -13.76 22.16
N GLN A 57 24.67 -14.31 21.06
CA GLN A 57 25.46 -14.82 19.92
C GLN A 57 25.71 -13.74 18.85
N ILE A 58 25.08 -12.57 18.96
CA ILE A 58 25.20 -11.46 18.03
C ILE A 58 25.56 -10.18 18.78
N GLU A 59 26.60 -9.50 18.31
CA GLU A 59 27.15 -8.27 18.87
C GLU A 59 26.14 -7.10 18.73
N THR A 60 25.98 -6.29 19.79
CA THR A 60 25.03 -5.17 19.86
C THR A 60 25.18 -4.14 18.73
N HIS A 61 26.36 -4.03 18.10
CA HIS A 61 26.57 -3.13 16.97
C HIS A 61 25.82 -3.59 15.71
N GLN A 62 25.70 -4.90 15.46
CA GLN A 62 24.92 -5.41 14.33
C GLN A 62 23.43 -5.14 14.51
N LEU A 63 22.92 -5.27 15.74
CA LEU A 63 21.52 -4.98 16.04
C LEU A 63 21.15 -3.54 15.70
N VAL A 64 21.99 -2.57 16.09
CA VAL A 64 21.74 -1.15 15.81
C VAL A 64 21.81 -0.85 14.31
N GLN A 65 22.74 -1.48 13.58
CA GLN A 65 22.79 -1.35 12.12
C GLN A 65 21.52 -1.90 11.45
N THR A 66 21.04 -3.07 11.88
CA THR A 66 19.81 -3.67 11.34
C THR A 66 18.58 -2.82 11.65
N ILE A 67 18.50 -2.21 12.83
CA ILE A 67 17.40 -1.30 13.18
C ILE A 67 17.44 -0.04 12.30
N ALA A 68 18.63 0.51 12.05
CA ALA A 68 18.79 1.67 11.17
C ALA A 68 18.36 1.36 9.71
N GLU A 69 18.64 0.15 9.22
CA GLU A 69 18.17 -0.31 7.90
C GLU A 69 16.64 -0.52 7.87
N ALA A 70 16.04 -1.00 8.98
CA ALA A 70 14.60 -1.21 9.09
C ALA A 70 13.79 0.11 9.19
N GLU A 71 14.40 1.19 9.69
CA GLU A 71 13.74 2.49 9.84
C GLU A 71 13.30 3.09 8.49
N LEU A 72 14.15 2.98 7.46
CA LEU A 72 13.84 3.46 6.11
C LEU A 72 12.61 2.76 5.50
N ALA A 73 12.48 1.46 5.75
CA ALA A 73 11.32 0.69 5.29
C ALA A 73 10.04 1.08 6.05
N MET A 74 10.15 1.38 7.35
CA MET A 74 9.01 1.73 8.18
C MET A 74 8.36 3.07 7.76
N GLU A 75 9.15 4.06 7.35
CA GLU A 75 8.63 5.35 6.84
C GLU A 75 7.70 5.15 5.62
N THR A 76 8.10 4.27 4.70
CA THR A 76 7.30 3.96 3.51
C THR A 76 6.02 3.19 3.86
N VAL A 77 6.08 2.27 4.82
CA VAL A 77 4.92 1.53 5.30
C VAL A 77 3.88 2.47 5.93
N VAL A 78 4.32 3.48 6.68
CA VAL A 78 3.42 4.50 7.24
C VAL A 78 2.75 5.31 6.14
N ALA A 79 3.49 5.71 5.09
CA ALA A 79 2.91 6.41 3.95
C ALA A 79 1.85 5.57 3.22
N ILE A 80 2.07 4.25 3.08
CA ILE A 80 1.09 3.33 2.49
C ILE A 80 -0.14 3.20 3.40
N ARG A 81 0.05 3.04 4.72
CA ARG A 81 -1.04 2.99 5.70
C ARG A 81 -1.92 4.23 5.60
N ASP A 82 -1.32 5.41 5.56
CA ASP A 82 -2.06 6.67 5.51
C ASP A 82 -2.87 6.79 4.21
N LYS A 83 -2.32 6.34 3.08
CA LYS A 83 -3.03 6.29 1.79
C LYS A 83 -4.19 5.29 1.79
N VAL A 84 -4.03 4.14 2.43
CA VAL A 84 -5.12 3.16 2.58
C VAL A 84 -6.23 3.72 3.47
N VAL A 85 -5.87 4.43 4.55
CA VAL A 85 -6.84 5.06 5.45
C VAL A 85 -7.55 6.24 4.77
N GLU A 86 -6.87 7.02 3.94
CA GLU A 86 -7.47 8.06 3.11
C GLU A 86 -8.49 7.47 2.13
N ALA A 87 -8.11 6.44 1.37
CA ALA A 87 -8.99 5.77 0.42
C ALA A 87 -10.22 5.13 1.10
N TYR A 88 -10.04 4.54 2.29
CA TYR A 88 -11.16 3.96 3.04
C TYR A 88 -12.14 5.04 3.52
N GLN A 89 -11.63 6.17 4.01
CA GLN A 89 -12.46 7.31 4.40
C GLN A 89 -13.17 7.95 3.21
N ASP A 90 -12.55 8.00 2.03
CA ASP A 90 -13.14 8.57 0.83
C ASP A 90 -14.32 7.73 0.32
N ILE A 91 -14.18 6.40 0.32
CA ILE A 91 -15.28 5.46 0.01
C ILE A 91 -16.47 5.65 0.97
N LEU A 92 -16.20 5.80 2.27
CA LEU A 92 -17.24 6.03 3.28
C LEU A 92 -17.93 7.39 3.13
N ARG A 93 -17.20 8.42 2.70
CA ARG A 93 -17.77 9.76 2.43
C ARG A 93 -18.63 9.80 1.16
N MET A 94 -18.40 8.90 0.20
CA MET A 94 -19.26 8.73 -0.97
C MET A 94 -20.52 7.88 -0.71
N GLN A 95 -20.59 7.10 0.38
CA GLN A 95 -21.73 6.20 0.69
C GLN A 95 -22.86 6.84 1.52
N VAL A 96 -23.05 8.17 1.47
CA VAL A 96 -24.25 8.81 2.04
C VAL A 96 -25.18 9.35 0.95
#